data_AF-A0A7Y1F8Y6-F1
#
_entry.id   AF-A0A7Y1F8Y6-F1
#
_cell.length_a   1.000
_cell.length_b   1.000
_cell.length_c   1.000
_cell.angle_alpha   90.00
_cell.angle_beta   90.00
_cell.angle_gamma   90.00
#
_symmetry.space_group_name_H-M   'P 1'
#
loop_
_entity.id
_entity.type
_entity.pdbx_description
1 polymer ?
#
loop_
_entity_poly.entity_id
_entity_poly.type
_entity_poly.pdbx_seq_one_letter_code
_entity_poly.pdbx_strand_id
1 'polypeptide(L)'
;MSKVTDATRRLAVMMRSEGAGYKEIVAALSGEGVTENWCKRNLSTVAVFDTHYFLMEQLLPLATLPEGISRMDFRTMIKEAYAIPFDEAIPEAIERKVRRALPENAFIRPDWMEPESARASQTEIVQSASILFDRLEEMVAEFSHNHPSVSPWHVRQEIVTLAVGGHPAGPMVQGRRMLDAVETMEGRVSQKPMHDAPLAIDEEFDRLCV
;
A
#
# COMPACT_ATOMS: atom_id res chain seq x y z
N MET A 1 15.95 43.56 -17.69
CA MET A 1 15.37 43.87 -16.37
C MET A 1 14.17 42.96 -16.16
N SER A 2 14.09 42.25 -15.04
CA SER A 2 12.89 41.46 -14.70
C SER A 2 11.69 42.40 -14.61
N LYS A 3 10.60 42.11 -15.34
CA LYS A 3 9.34 42.87 -15.23
C LYS A 3 8.61 42.60 -13.91
N VAL A 4 8.98 41.53 -13.22
CA VAL A 4 8.42 41.12 -11.94
C VAL A 4 9.06 41.94 -10.83
N THR A 5 8.24 42.66 -10.06
CA THR A 5 8.70 43.47 -8.92
C THR A 5 8.97 42.58 -7.70
N ASP A 6 9.70 43.10 -6.72
CA ASP A 6 9.95 42.36 -5.48
C ASP A 6 8.66 42.11 -4.67
N ALA A 7 7.68 43.00 -4.75
CA ALA A 7 6.36 42.81 -4.14
C ALA A 7 5.61 41.63 -4.79
N THR A 8 5.59 41.60 -6.13
CA THR A 8 5.03 40.49 -6.92
C THR A 8 5.69 39.17 -6.57
N ARG A 9 7.03 39.17 -6.44
CA ARG A 9 7.79 37.97 -6.09
C ARG A 9 7.39 37.45 -4.71
N ARG A 10 7.29 38.32 -3.70
CA ARG A 10 6.88 37.91 -2.34
C ARG A 10 5.47 37.34 -2.34
N LEU A 11 4.53 37.98 -3.05
CA LEU A 11 3.17 37.50 -3.18
C LEU A 11 3.11 36.14 -3.88
N ALA A 12 3.86 35.95 -4.97
CA ALA A 12 3.95 34.67 -5.67
C ALA A 12 4.54 33.54 -4.80
N VAL A 13 5.54 33.86 -3.95
CA VAL A 13 6.10 32.91 -2.97
C VAL A 13 5.05 32.53 -1.92
N MET A 14 4.33 33.52 -1.36
CA MET A 14 3.28 33.29 -0.37
C MET A 14 2.16 32.40 -0.93
N MET A 15 1.64 32.73 -2.12
CA MET A 15 0.64 31.91 -2.80
C MET A 15 1.15 30.48 -3.05
N ARG A 16 2.41 30.33 -3.44
CA ARG A 16 3.01 29.01 -3.65
C ARG A 16 3.08 28.21 -2.34
N SER A 17 3.49 28.85 -1.24
CA SER A 17 3.52 28.18 0.06
C SER A 17 2.14 27.76 0.54
N GLU A 18 1.11 28.51 0.21
CA GLU A 18 -0.30 28.21 0.55
C GLU A 18 -0.93 27.12 -0.32
N GLY A 19 -0.21 26.53 -1.28
CA GLY A 19 -0.72 25.44 -2.11
C GLY A 19 -1.00 25.80 -3.57
N ALA A 20 -0.95 27.09 -3.96
CA ALA A 20 -1.35 27.50 -5.30
C ALA A 20 -0.48 26.87 -6.39
N GLY A 21 -1.13 26.39 -7.44
CA GLY A 21 -0.50 25.89 -8.65
C GLY A 21 0.12 27.02 -9.48
N TYR A 22 1.11 26.70 -10.32
CA TYR A 22 1.73 27.71 -11.19
C TYR A 22 0.74 28.44 -12.09
N LYS A 23 -0.30 27.74 -12.58
CA LYS A 23 -1.36 28.34 -13.41
C LYS A 23 -2.21 29.34 -12.64
N GLU A 24 -2.52 29.04 -11.39
CA GLU A 24 -3.32 29.91 -10.51
C GLU A 24 -2.52 31.17 -10.14
N ILE A 25 -1.23 31.01 -9.81
CA ILE A 25 -0.33 32.13 -9.55
C ILE A 25 -0.20 33.03 -10.78
N VAL A 26 -0.05 32.43 -11.97
CA VAL A 26 0.03 33.19 -13.23
C VAL A 26 -1.29 33.90 -13.53
N ALA A 27 -2.44 33.26 -13.28
CA ALA A 27 -3.74 33.89 -13.46
C ALA A 27 -3.91 35.09 -12.53
N ALA A 28 -3.58 34.94 -11.25
CA ALA A 28 -3.68 35.98 -10.23
C ALA A 28 -2.71 37.15 -10.45
N LEU A 29 -1.54 36.90 -11.04
CA LEU A 29 -0.46 37.90 -11.25
C LEU A 29 -0.22 38.22 -12.73
N SER A 30 -1.22 37.98 -13.58
CA SER A 30 -1.12 38.06 -15.05
C SER A 30 -0.71 39.45 -15.59
N GLY A 31 -0.92 40.51 -14.81
CA GLY A 31 -0.50 41.88 -15.13
C GLY A 31 0.95 42.24 -14.75
N GLU A 32 1.63 41.40 -13.97
CA GLU A 32 2.92 41.75 -13.35
C GLU A 32 4.12 41.02 -13.96
N GLY A 33 3.95 40.50 -15.19
CA GLY A 33 4.99 39.81 -15.94
C GLY A 33 5.33 38.41 -15.43
N VAL A 34 4.50 37.86 -14.54
CA VAL A 34 4.61 36.49 -14.03
C VAL A 34 4.12 35.51 -15.09
N THR A 35 4.95 34.52 -15.43
CA THR A 35 4.66 33.48 -16.41
C THR A 35 4.95 32.11 -15.81
N GLU A 36 4.41 31.02 -16.37
CA GLU A 36 4.69 29.67 -15.86
C GLU A 36 6.20 29.36 -15.81
N ASN A 37 6.94 29.80 -16.83
CA ASN A 37 8.39 29.62 -16.88
C ASN A 37 9.12 30.40 -15.78
N TRP A 38 8.60 31.59 -15.44
CA TRP A 38 9.12 32.34 -14.31
C TRP A 38 8.82 31.60 -12.99
N CYS A 39 7.59 31.12 -12.78
CA CYS A 39 7.22 30.35 -11.61
C CYS A 39 8.10 29.10 -11.44
N LYS A 40 8.30 28.31 -12.50
CA LYS A 40 9.15 27.10 -12.47
C LYS A 40 10.62 27.40 -12.11
N ARG A 41 11.14 28.57 -12.49
CA ARG A 41 12.52 28.97 -12.20
C ARG A 41 12.71 29.54 -10.79
N ASN A 42 11.70 30.22 -10.26
CA ASN A 42 11.84 31.00 -9.01
C ASN A 42 11.10 30.39 -7.81
N LEU A 43 10.08 29.54 -8.06
CA LEU A 43 9.20 28.99 -7.02
C LEU A 43 9.32 27.47 -6.88
N SER A 44 10.21 26.83 -7.65
CA SER A 44 10.40 25.37 -7.61
C SER A 44 10.96 24.85 -6.28
N THR A 45 11.70 25.69 -5.57
CA THR A 45 12.27 25.37 -4.25
C THR A 45 11.40 25.82 -3.09
N VAL A 46 10.28 26.51 -3.35
CA VAL A 46 9.36 26.95 -2.30
C VAL A 46 8.58 25.74 -1.80
N ALA A 47 8.65 25.49 -0.49
CA ALA A 47 7.86 24.46 0.16
C ALA A 47 6.37 24.77 0.02
N VAL A 48 5.59 23.77 -0.36
CA VAL A 48 4.14 23.87 -0.56
C VAL A 48 3.47 23.11 0.58
N PHE A 49 2.68 23.81 1.39
CA PHE A 49 1.97 23.23 2.52
C PHE A 49 0.57 22.78 2.08
N ASP A 50 0.51 21.80 1.18
CA ASP A 50 -0.74 21.21 0.67
C ASP A 50 -1.16 19.97 1.48
N THR A 51 -2.32 19.39 1.12
CA THR A 51 -2.80 18.11 1.68
C THR A 51 -1.72 17.02 1.67
N HIS A 52 -0.92 16.97 0.61
CA HIS A 52 0.13 15.97 0.48
C HIS A 52 1.25 16.20 1.49
N TYR A 53 1.66 17.45 1.70
CA TYR A 53 2.65 17.81 2.71
C TYR A 53 2.23 17.33 4.11
N PHE A 54 1.02 17.68 4.55
CA PHE A 54 0.53 17.30 5.88
C PHE A 54 0.35 15.78 6.04
N LEU A 55 -0.09 15.10 4.99
CA LEU A 55 -0.14 13.64 4.97
C LEU A 55 1.26 13.04 5.15
N MET A 56 2.26 13.54 4.43
CA MET A 56 3.63 13.05 4.54
C MET A 56 4.23 13.33 5.92
N GLU A 57 3.94 14.49 6.50
CA GLU A 57 4.38 14.82 7.87
C GLU A 57 3.90 13.78 8.89
N GLN A 58 2.68 13.26 8.74
CA GLN A 58 2.14 12.21 9.61
C GLN A 58 2.62 10.80 9.23
N LEU A 59 2.76 10.49 7.94
CA LEU A 59 3.15 9.16 7.46
C LEU A 59 4.62 8.84 7.71
N LEU A 60 5.52 9.82 7.54
CA LEU A 60 6.96 9.61 7.63
C LEU A 60 7.41 9.00 8.97
N PRO A 61 7.02 9.52 10.15
CA PRO A 61 7.43 8.92 11.41
C PRO A 61 6.93 7.48 11.54
N LEU A 62 5.70 7.19 11.12
CA LEU A 62 5.11 5.83 11.22
C LEU A 62 5.78 4.85 10.26
N ALA A 63 6.01 5.24 9.01
CA ALA A 63 6.61 4.37 8.01
C ALA A 63 8.10 4.08 8.27
N THR A 64 8.77 4.94 9.05
CA THR A 64 10.18 4.78 9.41
C THR A 64 10.40 4.04 10.73
N LEU A 65 9.35 3.76 11.50
CA LEU A 65 9.42 2.88 12.67
C LEU A 65 9.99 1.51 12.30
N PRO A 66 10.68 0.81 13.21
CA PRO A 66 11.18 -0.54 12.98
C PRO A 66 10.14 -1.47 12.37
N GLU A 67 8.93 -1.51 12.94
CA GLU A 67 7.79 -2.31 12.51
C GLU A 67 7.10 -1.82 11.21
N GLY A 68 7.43 -0.60 10.78
CA GLY A 68 6.77 0.10 9.68
C GLY A 68 5.29 0.40 9.96
N ILE A 69 4.62 0.92 8.94
CA ILE A 69 3.16 1.16 8.97
C ILE A 69 2.43 -0.01 8.31
N SER A 70 1.28 -0.44 8.87
CA SER A 70 0.45 -1.45 8.20
C SER A 70 -0.09 -0.89 6.87
N ARG A 71 -0.38 -1.77 5.91
CA ARG A 71 -0.93 -1.34 4.62
C ARG A 71 -2.34 -0.78 4.80
N MET A 72 -3.11 -1.31 5.75
CA MET A 72 -4.42 -0.79 6.12
C MET A 72 -4.32 0.64 6.64
N ASP A 73 -3.48 0.91 7.66
CA ASP A 73 -3.32 2.25 8.23
C ASP A 73 -2.81 3.25 7.19
N PHE A 74 -1.83 2.83 6.38
CA PHE A 74 -1.31 3.62 5.28
C PHE A 74 -2.43 4.06 4.32
N ARG A 75 -3.35 3.15 3.96
CA ARG A 75 -4.49 3.45 3.08
C ARG A 75 -5.51 4.34 3.77
N THR A 76 -5.81 4.09 5.05
CA THR A 76 -6.74 4.90 5.84
C THR A 76 -6.28 6.35 5.91
N MET A 77 -5.00 6.60 6.22
CA MET A 77 -4.45 7.96 6.27
C MET A 77 -4.53 8.69 4.93
N ILE A 78 -4.29 7.99 3.81
CA ILE A 78 -4.48 8.57 2.47
C ILE A 78 -5.94 8.96 2.26
N LYS A 79 -6.87 8.08 2.60
CA LYS A 79 -8.30 8.34 2.42
C LYS A 79 -8.76 9.54 3.25
N GLU A 80 -8.36 9.61 4.51
CA GLU A 80 -8.67 10.73 5.39
C GLU A 80 -8.12 12.05 4.85
N ALA A 81 -6.84 12.07 4.46
CA ALA A 81 -6.20 13.29 3.95
C ALA A 81 -6.86 13.81 2.66
N TYR A 82 -7.23 12.92 1.75
CA TYR A 82 -7.85 13.29 0.46
C TYR A 82 -9.38 13.28 0.48
N ALA A 83 -10.00 13.09 1.66
CA ALA A 83 -11.45 12.98 1.84
C ALA A 83 -12.11 11.93 0.91
N ILE A 84 -11.43 10.80 0.71
CA ILE A 84 -11.94 9.68 -0.10
C ILE A 84 -12.81 8.78 0.79
N PRO A 85 -14.03 8.42 0.38
CA PRO A 85 -14.89 7.49 1.12
C PRO A 85 -14.24 6.12 1.41
N PHE A 86 -14.67 5.48 2.49
CA PHE A 86 -14.09 4.21 2.94
C PHE A 86 -14.38 3.03 1.99
N ASP A 87 -15.49 3.07 1.28
CA ASP A 87 -15.90 2.10 0.26
C ASP A 87 -15.25 2.34 -1.12
N GLU A 88 -14.71 3.54 -1.37
CA GLU A 88 -14.09 3.88 -2.64
C GLU A 88 -12.62 3.45 -2.74
N ALA A 89 -12.17 3.11 -3.95
CA ALA A 89 -10.77 2.81 -4.20
C ALA A 89 -9.93 4.11 -4.21
N ILE A 90 -8.77 4.08 -3.56
CA ILE A 90 -7.79 5.17 -3.66
C ILE A 90 -7.31 5.25 -5.12
N PRO A 91 -7.37 6.42 -5.78
CA PRO A 91 -6.83 6.59 -7.11
C PRO A 91 -5.35 6.21 -7.17
N GLU A 92 -4.98 5.36 -8.14
CA GLU A 92 -3.62 4.81 -8.25
C GLU A 92 -2.53 5.90 -8.34
N ALA A 93 -2.85 7.03 -8.98
CA ALA A 93 -1.95 8.17 -9.07
C ALA A 93 -1.61 8.78 -7.70
N ILE A 94 -2.57 8.82 -6.78
CA ILE A 94 -2.38 9.32 -5.41
C ILE A 94 -1.54 8.32 -4.62
N GLU A 95 -1.92 7.03 -4.62
CA GLU A 95 -1.17 6.00 -3.89
C GLU A 95 0.29 5.93 -4.36
N ARG A 96 0.52 5.99 -5.68
CA ARG A 96 1.87 5.99 -6.27
C ARG A 96 2.65 7.26 -5.90
N LYS A 97 2.00 8.42 -5.86
CA LYS A 97 2.64 9.69 -5.46
C LYS A 97 3.10 9.61 -4.00
N VAL A 98 2.24 9.17 -3.09
CA VAL A 98 2.54 9.00 -1.66
C VAL A 98 3.66 7.99 -1.46
N ARG A 99 3.57 6.81 -2.09
CA ARG A 99 4.60 5.77 -1.96
C ARG A 99 5.99 6.23 -2.43
N ARG A 100 6.07 7.03 -3.50
CA ARG A 100 7.34 7.56 -4.03
C ARG A 100 7.95 8.67 -3.18
N ALA A 101 7.15 9.34 -2.37
CA ALA A 101 7.61 10.40 -1.47
C ALA A 101 8.19 9.84 -0.16
N LEU A 102 7.99 8.55 0.12
CA LEU A 102 8.58 7.90 1.28
C LEU A 102 10.09 7.68 1.07
N PRO A 103 10.90 7.79 2.14
CA PRO A 103 12.34 7.54 2.08
C PRO A 103 12.65 6.05 1.89
N GLU A 104 13.89 5.73 1.50
CA GLU A 104 14.32 4.35 1.24
C GLU A 104 14.19 3.42 2.46
N ASN A 105 14.30 3.97 3.67
CA ASN A 105 14.14 3.22 4.92
C ASN A 105 12.67 3.11 5.39
N ALA A 106 11.70 3.64 4.65
CA ALA A 106 10.30 3.45 4.97
C ALA A 106 9.83 2.03 4.64
N PHE A 107 8.92 1.48 5.44
CA PHE A 107 8.33 0.17 5.20
C PHE A 107 6.83 0.19 5.41
N ILE A 108 6.12 -0.31 4.40
CA ILE A 108 4.67 -0.54 4.45
C ILE A 108 4.49 -2.05 4.61
N ARG A 109 4.18 -2.48 5.83
CA ARG A 109 4.04 -3.87 6.23
C ARG A 109 2.76 -4.48 5.63
N PRO A 110 2.81 -5.69 5.06
CA PRO A 110 1.60 -6.43 4.71
C PRO A 110 0.72 -6.69 5.94
N ASP A 111 -0.60 -6.63 5.79
CA ASP A 111 -1.53 -6.71 6.93
C ASP A 111 -1.56 -8.09 7.61
N TRP A 112 -1.17 -9.16 6.89
CA TRP A 112 -1.06 -10.51 7.44
C TRP A 112 0.19 -10.74 8.29
N MET A 113 1.14 -9.82 8.27
CA MET A 113 2.44 -9.98 8.91
C MET A 113 2.47 -9.33 10.29
N GLU A 114 2.67 -10.15 11.32
CA GLU A 114 2.93 -9.67 12.67
C GLU A 114 4.41 -9.22 12.77
N PRO A 115 4.71 -7.97 13.18
CA PRO A 115 6.07 -7.44 13.16
C PRO A 115 7.04 -8.17 14.10
N GLU A 116 6.58 -8.65 15.25
CA GLU A 116 7.43 -9.36 16.23
C GLU A 116 7.67 -10.84 15.87
N SER A 117 6.91 -11.38 14.93
CA SER A 117 6.91 -12.81 14.57
C SER A 117 6.73 -13.04 13.07
N ALA A 118 7.36 -12.19 12.24
CA ALA A 118 7.14 -12.17 10.79
C ALA A 118 7.41 -13.51 10.10
N ARG A 119 8.49 -14.21 10.51
CA ARG A 119 8.82 -15.55 10.00
C ARG A 119 7.80 -16.60 10.44
N ALA A 120 7.27 -16.50 11.66
CA ALA A 120 6.23 -17.40 12.14
C ALA A 120 4.93 -17.18 11.35
N SER A 121 4.49 -15.93 11.18
CA SER A 121 3.32 -15.59 10.36
C SER A 121 3.47 -16.10 8.91
N GLN A 122 4.65 -15.94 8.31
CA GLN A 122 4.92 -16.50 6.98
C GLN A 122 4.83 -18.03 6.98
N THR A 123 5.47 -18.68 7.95
CA THR A 123 5.50 -20.15 8.05
C THR A 123 4.08 -20.69 8.19
N GLU A 124 3.26 -20.08 9.02
CA GLU A 124 1.88 -20.48 9.26
C GLU A 124 0.99 -20.29 8.02
N ILE A 125 1.14 -19.18 7.27
CA ILE A 125 0.43 -18.97 6.00
C ILE A 125 0.85 -20.02 4.97
N VAL A 126 2.15 -20.32 4.86
CA VAL A 126 2.66 -21.33 3.92
C VAL A 126 2.14 -22.72 4.30
N GLN A 127 2.18 -23.08 5.59
CA GLN A 127 1.64 -24.35 6.08
C GLN A 127 0.14 -24.45 5.83
N SER A 128 -0.62 -23.40 6.10
CA SER A 128 -2.06 -23.35 5.84
C SER A 128 -2.37 -23.53 4.35
N ALA A 129 -1.60 -22.88 3.47
CA ALA A 129 -1.72 -23.06 2.03
C ALA A 129 -1.38 -24.49 1.58
N SER A 130 -0.37 -25.12 2.17
CA SER A 130 -0.04 -26.53 1.90
C SER A 130 -1.16 -27.47 2.33
N ILE A 131 -1.74 -27.28 3.53
CA ILE A 131 -2.88 -28.08 4.01
C ILE A 131 -4.07 -27.95 3.06
N LEU A 132 -4.40 -26.73 2.64
CA LEU A 132 -5.48 -26.50 1.68
C LEU A 132 -5.23 -27.19 0.35
N PHE A 133 -3.99 -27.17 -0.14
CA PHE A 133 -3.61 -27.87 -1.37
C PHE A 133 -3.74 -29.39 -1.23
N ASP A 134 -3.28 -29.98 -0.12
CA ASP A 134 -3.40 -31.42 0.11
C ASP A 134 -4.87 -31.85 0.16
N ARG A 135 -5.74 -31.08 0.83
CA ARG A 135 -7.19 -31.33 0.85
C ARG A 135 -7.83 -31.20 -0.53
N LEU A 136 -7.39 -30.24 -1.33
CA LEU A 136 -7.84 -30.12 -2.72
C LEU A 136 -7.47 -31.37 -3.53
N GLU A 137 -6.24 -31.86 -3.40
CA GLU A 137 -5.80 -33.08 -4.11
C GLU A 137 -6.57 -34.33 -3.66
N GLU A 138 -6.88 -34.46 -2.37
CA GLU A 138 -7.74 -35.53 -1.85
C GLU A 138 -9.14 -35.51 -2.49
N MET A 139 -9.77 -34.32 -2.55
CA MET A 139 -11.09 -34.16 -3.20
C MET A 139 -11.05 -34.47 -4.69
N VAL A 140 -9.98 -34.06 -5.39
CA VAL A 140 -9.79 -34.36 -6.82
C VAL A 140 -9.62 -35.87 -7.03
N ALA A 141 -8.88 -36.54 -6.16
CA ALA A 141 -8.68 -37.98 -6.21
C ALA A 141 -9.99 -38.74 -5.97
N GLU A 142 -10.78 -38.35 -4.96
CA GLU A 142 -12.08 -38.94 -4.67
C GLU A 142 -13.06 -38.77 -5.84
N PHE A 143 -13.15 -37.56 -6.39
CA PHE A 143 -14.00 -37.30 -7.56
C PHE A 143 -13.58 -38.17 -8.76
N SER A 144 -12.27 -38.23 -9.03
CA SER A 144 -11.72 -39.01 -10.15
C SER A 144 -11.90 -40.51 -9.96
N HIS A 145 -11.92 -40.99 -8.71
CA HIS A 145 -12.26 -42.38 -8.37
C HIS A 145 -13.72 -42.70 -8.73
N ASN A 146 -14.65 -41.83 -8.37
CA ASN A 146 -16.07 -41.99 -8.66
C ASN A 146 -16.41 -41.76 -10.14
N HIS A 147 -15.58 -41.00 -10.86
CA HIS A 147 -15.77 -40.64 -12.26
C HIS A 147 -14.50 -40.89 -13.11
N PRO A 148 -14.11 -42.14 -13.40
CA PRO A 148 -12.80 -42.47 -13.99
C PRO A 148 -12.51 -41.89 -15.39
N SER A 149 -13.53 -41.45 -16.12
CA SER A 149 -13.40 -40.86 -17.46
C SER A 149 -13.06 -39.35 -17.43
N VAL A 150 -13.10 -38.71 -16.27
CA VAL A 150 -12.83 -37.27 -16.14
C VAL A 150 -11.34 -37.00 -15.92
N SER A 151 -10.90 -35.82 -16.34
CA SER A 151 -9.51 -35.39 -16.17
C SER A 151 -9.31 -34.76 -14.79
N PRO A 152 -8.41 -35.28 -13.93
CA PRO A 152 -8.14 -34.71 -12.59
C PRO A 152 -7.70 -33.25 -12.64
N TRP A 153 -6.97 -32.86 -13.69
CA TRP A 153 -6.54 -31.49 -13.89
C TRP A 153 -7.72 -30.53 -14.11
N HIS A 154 -8.71 -30.93 -14.92
CA HIS A 154 -9.90 -30.09 -15.18
C HIS A 154 -10.78 -29.99 -13.92
N VAL A 155 -10.93 -31.09 -13.18
CA VAL A 155 -11.65 -31.08 -11.89
C VAL A 155 -10.99 -30.14 -10.90
N ARG A 156 -9.66 -30.20 -10.75
CA ARG A 156 -8.90 -29.28 -9.90
C ARG A 156 -9.15 -27.81 -10.27
N GLN A 157 -9.03 -27.48 -11.56
CA GLN A 157 -9.23 -26.11 -12.04
C GLN A 157 -10.65 -25.62 -11.79
N GLU A 158 -11.65 -26.47 -11.98
CA GLU A 158 -13.05 -26.12 -11.72
C GLU A 158 -13.30 -25.88 -10.23
N ILE A 159 -12.81 -26.76 -9.34
CA ILE A 159 -12.92 -26.59 -7.90
C ILE A 159 -12.27 -25.28 -7.44
N VAL A 160 -11.04 -25.01 -7.90
CA VAL A 160 -10.33 -23.76 -7.57
C VAL A 160 -11.11 -22.56 -8.09
N THR A 161 -11.60 -22.60 -9.33
CA THR A 161 -12.36 -21.50 -9.94
C THR A 161 -13.61 -21.18 -9.14
N LEU A 162 -14.36 -22.21 -8.71
CA LEU A 162 -15.54 -22.07 -7.87
C LEU A 162 -15.23 -21.58 -6.45
N ALA A 163 -14.09 -21.99 -5.88
CA ALA A 163 -13.70 -21.64 -4.52
C ALA A 163 -13.11 -20.23 -4.36
N VAL A 164 -12.25 -19.79 -5.29
CA VAL A 164 -11.48 -18.54 -5.15
C VAL A 164 -11.81 -17.46 -6.17
N GLY A 165 -12.72 -17.72 -7.10
CA GLY A 165 -13.16 -16.71 -8.07
C GLY A 165 -12.00 -16.19 -8.93
N GLY A 166 -11.43 -17.04 -9.79
CA GLY A 166 -10.63 -16.66 -10.97
C GLY A 166 -9.59 -15.53 -10.83
N HIS A 167 -8.84 -15.42 -9.73
CA HIS A 167 -7.86 -14.33 -9.59
C HIS A 167 -6.48 -14.68 -10.24
N PRO A 168 -5.84 -13.78 -11.03
CA PRO A 168 -4.78 -14.14 -11.98
C PRO A 168 -3.33 -13.93 -11.50
N ALA A 169 -3.10 -13.60 -10.23
CA ALA A 169 -1.74 -13.35 -9.74
C ALA A 169 -1.09 -14.68 -9.32
N GLY A 170 -0.22 -15.22 -10.17
CA GLY A 170 0.40 -16.53 -9.96
C GLY A 170 1.20 -16.65 -8.64
N PRO A 171 1.21 -17.84 -8.01
CA PRO A 171 1.76 -18.07 -6.68
C PRO A 171 3.25 -17.73 -6.54
N MET A 172 4.04 -17.79 -7.63
CA MET A 172 5.48 -17.46 -7.60
C MET A 172 5.76 -15.96 -7.34
N VAL A 173 4.94 -15.06 -7.89
CA VAL A 173 5.12 -13.61 -7.69
C VAL A 173 4.70 -13.20 -6.29
N GLN A 174 3.66 -13.85 -5.74
CA GLN A 174 3.22 -13.63 -4.37
C GLN A 174 4.25 -14.18 -3.38
N GLY A 175 4.76 -15.39 -3.59
CA GLY A 175 5.79 -16.01 -2.74
C GLY A 175 7.07 -15.18 -2.65
N ARG A 176 7.54 -14.60 -3.77
CA ARG A 176 8.72 -13.74 -3.76
C ARG A 176 8.49 -12.45 -2.96
N ARG A 177 7.35 -11.79 -3.16
CA ARG A 177 6.99 -10.57 -2.40
C ARG A 177 6.87 -10.84 -0.90
N MET A 178 6.37 -12.02 -0.53
CA MET A 178 6.30 -12.44 0.87
C MET A 178 7.70 -12.61 1.47
N LEU A 179 8.61 -13.29 0.76
CA LEU A 179 10.00 -13.47 1.20
C LEU A 179 10.73 -12.13 1.37
N ASP A 180 10.67 -11.26 0.37
CA ASP A 180 11.33 -9.95 0.42
C ASP A 180 10.80 -9.09 1.61
N ALA A 181 9.49 -9.20 1.92
CA ALA A 181 8.90 -8.51 3.06
C ALA A 181 9.38 -9.05 4.41
N VAL A 182 9.53 -10.38 4.54
CA VAL A 182 10.03 -11.03 5.76
C VAL A 182 11.49 -10.69 6.01
N GLU A 183 12.34 -10.80 4.99
CA GLU A 183 13.77 -10.43 5.08
C GLU A 183 13.92 -8.96 5.52
N THR A 184 13.06 -8.08 5.02
CA THR A 184 13.05 -6.67 5.41
C THR A 184 12.68 -6.49 6.89
N MET A 185 11.70 -7.24 7.40
CA MET A 185 11.24 -7.11 8.80
C MET A 185 12.27 -7.63 9.80
N GLU A 186 12.89 -8.78 9.51
CA GLU A 186 13.90 -9.38 10.38
C GLU A 186 15.14 -8.49 10.54
N GLY A 187 15.49 -7.72 9.52
CA GLY A 187 16.56 -6.73 9.59
C GLY A 187 16.22 -5.49 10.43
N ARG A 188 14.93 -5.25 10.71
CA ARG A 188 14.45 -4.04 11.39
C ARG A 188 14.02 -4.28 12.83
N VAL A 189 13.40 -5.42 13.12
CA VAL A 189 12.78 -5.73 14.42
C VAL A 189 13.37 -7.01 15.00
N SER A 190 13.69 -6.98 16.29
CA SER A 190 14.12 -8.17 17.03
C SER A 190 12.99 -9.21 17.05
N GLN A 191 13.26 -10.38 16.49
CA GLN A 191 12.27 -11.46 16.38
C GLN A 191 12.13 -12.19 17.72
N LYS A 192 10.88 -12.46 18.14
CA LYS A 192 10.64 -13.32 19.30
C LYS A 192 10.95 -14.78 18.95
N PRO A 193 11.56 -15.55 19.87
CA PRO A 193 11.73 -16.99 19.65
C PRO A 193 10.37 -17.65 19.50
N MET A 194 10.28 -18.57 18.54
CA MET A 194 9.05 -19.29 18.21
C MET A 194 8.62 -20.14 19.41
N HIS A 195 7.67 -19.65 20.19
CA HIS A 195 6.94 -20.42 21.18
C HIS A 195 5.47 -20.36 20.85
N ASP A 196 4.80 -21.50 20.98
CA ASP A 196 3.39 -21.71 20.64
C ASP A 196 2.53 -20.61 21.30
N ALA A 197 2.19 -19.59 20.53
CA ALA A 197 1.23 -18.59 20.95
C ALA A 197 -0.16 -19.23 20.89
N PRO A 198 -1.02 -19.03 21.90
CA PRO A 198 -2.40 -19.45 21.81
C PRO A 198 -3.08 -18.75 20.62
N LEU A 199 -3.81 -19.51 19.80
CA LEU A 199 -4.66 -18.97 18.73
C LEU A 199 -5.57 -17.87 19.31
N ALA A 200 -5.37 -16.63 18.89
CA ALA A 200 -6.31 -15.56 19.18
C ALA A 200 -7.56 -15.79 18.33
N ILE A 201 -8.72 -15.88 18.99
CA ILE A 201 -10.01 -16.02 18.32
C ILE A 201 -10.32 -14.67 17.67
N ASP A 202 -10.42 -14.64 16.34
CA ASP A 202 -10.84 -13.46 15.58
C ASP A 202 -12.36 -13.35 15.62
N GLU A 203 -12.87 -12.60 16.61
CA GLU A 203 -14.30 -12.34 16.78
C GLU A 203 -14.93 -11.60 15.59
N GLU A 204 -14.15 -10.96 14.71
CA GLU A 204 -14.65 -10.27 13.52
C GLU A 204 -14.94 -11.25 12.38
N PHE A 205 -14.06 -12.24 12.17
CA PHE A 205 -14.28 -13.32 11.21
C PHE A 205 -15.50 -14.18 11.59
N ASP A 206 -15.67 -14.52 12.87
CA ASP A 206 -16.80 -15.31 13.36
C ASP A 206 -18.15 -14.60 13.19
N ARG A 207 -18.18 -13.25 13.18
CA ARG A 207 -19.42 -12.50 12.94
C ARG A 207 -19.83 -12.41 11.47
N LEU A 208 -18.87 -12.57 10.55
CA LEU A 208 -19.11 -12.39 9.11
C LEU A 208 -19.34 -13.72 8.37
N CYS A 209 -19.09 -14.86 9.02
CA CYS A 209 -19.16 -16.18 8.41
C CYS A 209 -20.22 -17.13 9.00
N VAL A 210 -21.11 -16.64 9.88
CA VAL A 210 -22.28 -17.38 10.41
C VAL A 210 -23.58 -16.84 9.86
#